data_AF-A0AAW7IDM2-F1
#
_entry.id   AF-A0AAW7IDM2-F1
#
_cell.length_a   1.000
_cell.length_b   1.000
_cell.length_c   1.000
_cell.angle_alpha   90.00
_cell.angle_beta   90.00
_cell.angle_gamma   90.00
#
_symmetry.space_group_name_H-M   'P 1'
#
loop_
_entity.id
_entity.type
_entity.pdbx_description
1 polymer ?
#
loop_
_entity_poly.entity_id
_entity_poly.type
_entity_poly.pdbx_seq_one_letter_code
_entity_poly.pdbx_strand_id
1 'polypeptide(L)'
;MEPTLIYKALSNDTRRQILLWLKNPEKFFNEKPYFQQGLNFQVGVCVGDIQVKSGLAQSVISSYLLTMQKAGLLESERIGKWTYYRRNEKTIHEFSEYIQKEL
;
A
#
# COMPACT_ATOMS: atom_id res chain seq x y z
N MET A 1 -6.93 14.16 7.30
CA MET A 1 -5.59 13.82 6.79
C MET A 1 -4.57 14.45 7.73
N GLU A 2 -3.52 13.73 8.15
CA GLU A 2 -2.47 14.24 9.05
C GLU A 2 -1.14 14.36 8.28
N PRO A 3 -0.77 15.56 7.75
CA PRO A 3 0.39 15.72 6.86
C PRO A 3 1.71 15.20 7.44
N THR A 4 1.96 15.43 8.74
CA THR A 4 3.16 14.96 9.44
C THR A 4 3.32 13.43 9.39
N LEU A 5 2.22 12.68 9.50
CA LEU A 5 2.27 11.22 9.38
C LEU A 5 2.54 10.78 7.94
N ILE A 6 2.00 11.50 6.96
CA ILE A 6 2.26 11.25 5.54
C ILE A 6 3.74 11.52 5.21
N TYR A 7 4.31 12.65 5.65
CA TYR A 7 5.74 12.94 5.46
C TYR A 7 6.62 11.85 6.08
N LYS A 8 6.34 11.47 7.33
CA LYS A 8 7.05 10.38 8.00
C LYS A 8 6.86 9.04 7.30
N ALA A 9 5.73 8.79 6.66
CA ALA A 9 5.49 7.57 5.87
C ALA A 9 6.28 7.58 4.56
N LEU A 10 6.27 8.71 3.87
CA LEU A 10 6.92 8.89 2.57
C LEU A 10 8.43 9.06 2.66
N SER A 11 9.03 9.34 3.82
CA SER A 11 10.47 9.57 3.97
C SER A 11 11.36 8.32 3.82
N ASN A 12 10.79 7.12 3.63
CA ASN A 12 11.53 5.87 3.45
C ASN A 12 11.33 5.31 2.04
N ASP A 13 12.43 4.94 1.39
CA ASP A 13 12.45 4.42 0.02
C ASP A 13 11.54 3.21 -0.20
N THR A 14 11.61 2.20 0.67
CA THR A 14 10.81 0.99 0.53
C THR A 14 9.30 1.29 0.61
N ARG A 15 8.88 2.19 1.50
CA ARG A 15 7.47 2.60 1.61
C ARG A 15 7.00 3.33 0.33
N ARG A 16 7.82 4.20 -0.24
CA ARG A 16 7.53 4.82 -1.55
C ARG A 16 7.45 3.78 -2.66
N GLN A 17 8.36 2.80 -2.65
CA GLN A 17 8.38 1.72 -3.63
C GLN A 17 7.12 0.86 -3.56
N ILE A 18 6.60 0.57 -2.36
CA ILE A 18 5.32 -0.11 -2.18
C ILE A 18 4.17 0.69 -2.81
N LEU A 19 4.10 2.01 -2.60
CA LEU A 19 3.07 2.86 -3.23
C LEU A 19 3.18 2.87 -4.77
N LEU A 20 4.39 2.75 -5.32
CA LEU A 20 4.57 2.62 -6.77
C LEU A 20 4.06 1.28 -7.27
N TRP A 21 4.36 0.19 -6.57
CA TRP A 21 3.86 -1.13 -6.93
C TRP A 21 2.33 -1.20 -6.87
N LEU A 22 1.73 -0.68 -5.81
CA LEU A 22 0.29 -0.69 -5.61
C LEU A 22 -0.48 0.27 -6.54
N LYS A 23 0.21 1.17 -7.25
CA LYS A 23 -0.41 2.04 -8.27
C LYS A 23 -0.79 1.26 -9.53
N ASN A 24 0.02 0.26 -9.89
CA ASN A 24 -0.15 -0.57 -11.08
C ASN A 24 0.22 -2.03 -10.73
N PRO A 25 -0.52 -2.68 -9.81
CA PRO A 25 -0.14 -3.98 -9.25
C PRO A 25 0.05 -5.06 -10.32
N GLU A 26 -0.65 -4.98 -11.44
CA GLU A 26 -0.54 -5.88 -12.59
C GLU A 26 0.85 -5.91 -13.24
N LYS A 27 1.65 -4.85 -13.06
CA LYS A 27 3.04 -4.78 -13.55
C LYS A 27 4.04 -5.43 -12.60
N PHE A 28 3.62 -5.71 -11.37
CA PHE A 28 4.53 -6.02 -10.26
C PHE A 28 4.22 -7.33 -9.55
N PHE A 29 2.98 -7.82 -9.62
CA PHE A 29 2.51 -9.01 -8.93
C PHE A 29 1.78 -9.95 -9.90
N ASN A 30 1.74 -11.24 -9.56
CA ASN A 30 1.02 -12.24 -10.34
C ASN A 30 -0.43 -12.31 -9.88
N GLU A 31 -1.39 -11.99 -10.75
CA GLU A 31 -2.82 -11.98 -10.40
C GLU A 31 -3.46 -13.38 -10.40
N LYS A 32 -2.82 -14.39 -11.02
CA LYS A 32 -3.39 -15.75 -11.14
C LYS A 32 -3.87 -16.35 -9.80
N PRO A 33 -3.11 -16.26 -8.68
CA PRO A 33 -3.55 -16.79 -7.39
C PRO A 33 -4.77 -16.04 -6.80
N TYR A 34 -4.99 -14.79 -7.19
CA TYR A 34 -6.14 -13.98 -6.76
C TYR A 34 -7.40 -14.46 -7.49
N PHE A 35 -7.32 -14.64 -8.82
CA PHE A 35 -8.44 -15.14 -9.62
C PHE A 35 -8.92 -16.52 -9.20
N GLN A 36 -8.00 -17.42 -8.80
CA GLN A 36 -8.36 -18.74 -8.27
C GLN A 36 -9.21 -18.67 -7.00
N GLN A 37 -9.16 -17.55 -6.28
CA GLN A 37 -9.96 -17.27 -5.09
C GLN A 37 -11.16 -16.36 -5.39
N GLY A 38 -11.45 -16.05 -6.66
CA GLY A 38 -12.50 -15.11 -7.06
C GLY A 38 -12.17 -13.66 -6.76
N LEU A 39 -10.88 -13.33 -6.59
CA LEU A 39 -10.38 -11.98 -6.30
C LEU A 39 -9.62 -11.41 -7.50
N ASN A 40 -9.39 -10.11 -7.48
CA ASN A 40 -8.54 -9.38 -8.42
C ASN A 40 -7.80 -8.27 -7.67
N PHE A 41 -6.94 -7.49 -8.34
CA PHE A 41 -6.20 -6.43 -7.63
C PHE A 41 -7.04 -5.25 -7.11
N GLN A 42 -8.35 -5.20 -7.34
CA GLN A 42 -9.22 -4.16 -6.74
C GLN A 42 -9.31 -4.31 -5.21
N VAL A 43 -9.20 -5.54 -4.67
CA VAL A 43 -9.10 -5.76 -3.22
C VAL A 43 -7.71 -5.42 -2.66
N GLY A 44 -6.75 -5.17 -3.54
CA GLY A 44 -5.35 -4.90 -3.21
C GLY A 44 -4.46 -6.14 -3.32
N VAL A 45 -3.25 -6.00 -2.80
CA VAL A 45 -2.20 -7.03 -2.84
C VAL A 45 -1.97 -7.58 -1.43
N CYS A 46 -1.84 -8.90 -1.31
CA CYS A 46 -1.60 -9.58 -0.04
C CYS A 46 -0.25 -9.16 0.57
N VAL A 47 -0.21 -9.05 1.91
CA VAL A 47 1.02 -8.77 2.68
C VAL A 47 2.16 -9.72 2.27
N GLY A 48 1.86 -11.00 2.04
CA GLY A 48 2.85 -12.01 1.66
C GLY A 48 3.53 -11.70 0.32
N ASP A 49 2.76 -11.29 -0.68
CA ASP A 49 3.33 -10.96 -2.00
C ASP A 49 4.18 -9.69 -1.95
N ILE A 50 3.75 -8.68 -1.18
CA ILE A 50 4.54 -7.47 -0.94
C ILE A 50 5.85 -7.83 -0.22
N GLN A 51 5.78 -8.73 0.76
CA GLN A 51 6.96 -9.21 1.47
C GLN A 51 7.93 -9.91 0.51
N VAL A 52 7.47 -10.92 -0.23
CA VAL A 52 8.30 -11.66 -1.18
C VAL A 52 8.96 -10.71 -2.18
N LYS A 53 8.19 -9.74 -2.73
CA LYS A 53 8.71 -8.76 -3.68
C LYS A 53 9.75 -7.81 -3.05
N SER A 54 9.56 -7.42 -1.80
CA SER A 54 10.48 -6.51 -1.11
C SER A 54 11.80 -7.16 -0.69
N GLY A 55 11.85 -8.49 -0.55
CA GLY A 55 12.99 -9.21 0.02
C GLY A 55 13.21 -8.96 1.52
N LEU A 56 12.33 -8.23 2.19
CA LEU A 56 12.42 -7.93 3.62
C LEU A 56 11.64 -8.94 4.47
N ALA A 57 11.96 -8.98 5.76
CA ALA A 57 11.23 -9.81 6.71
C ALA A 57 9.74 -9.38 6.82
N GLN A 58 8.87 -10.36 7.05
CA GLN A 58 7.42 -10.13 7.17
C GLN A 58 7.06 -9.10 8.24
N SER A 59 7.72 -9.13 9.40
CA SER A 59 7.50 -8.17 10.49
C SER A 59 7.80 -6.72 10.07
N VAL A 60 8.85 -6.52 9.26
CA VAL A 60 9.23 -5.19 8.75
C VAL A 60 8.16 -4.69 7.77
N ILE A 61 7.73 -5.53 6.83
CA ILE A 61 6.72 -5.16 5.83
C ILE A 61 5.36 -4.93 6.46
N SER A 62 4.93 -5.77 7.40
CA SER A 62 3.71 -5.54 8.16
C SER A 62 3.75 -4.22 8.92
N SER A 63 4.89 -3.87 9.55
CA SER A 63 5.05 -2.58 10.23
C SER A 63 4.99 -1.40 9.27
N TYR A 64 5.60 -1.52 8.09
CA TYR A 64 5.54 -0.48 7.06
C TYR A 64 4.13 -0.27 6.52
N LEU A 65 3.42 -1.35 6.20
CA LEU A 65 2.04 -1.31 5.72
C LEU A 65 1.11 -0.69 6.77
N LEU A 66 1.24 -1.08 8.04
CA LEU A 66 0.49 -0.49 9.13
C LEU A 66 0.80 1.01 9.30
N THR A 67 2.07 1.40 9.17
CA THR A 67 2.47 2.81 9.24
C THR A 67 1.85 3.64 8.12
N MET A 68 1.87 3.12 6.88
CA MET A 68 1.27 3.81 5.74
C MET A 68 -0.26 3.84 5.81
N GLN A 69 -0.90 2.78 6.32
CA GLN A 69 -2.33 2.76 6.58
C GLN A 69 -2.72 3.78 7.66
N LYS A 70 -1.97 3.88 8.76
CA LYS A 70 -2.19 4.91 9.80
C LYS A 70 -2.01 6.33 9.27
N ALA A 71 -1.10 6.53 8.30
CA ALA A 71 -0.96 7.81 7.61
C ALA A 71 -2.09 8.08 6.59
N GLY A 72 -2.98 7.12 6.36
CA GLY A 72 -4.08 7.22 5.42
C GLY A 72 -3.69 6.99 3.96
N LEU A 73 -2.44 6.61 3.66
CA LEU A 73 -1.97 6.38 2.29
C LEU A 73 -2.43 5.03 1.71
N LEU A 74 -2.75 4.08 2.59
CA LEU A 74 -3.24 2.75 2.22
C LEU A 74 -4.56 2.44 2.89
N GLU A 75 -5.36 1.64 2.21
CA GLU A 75 -6.50 0.91 2.77
C GLU A 75 -6.13 -0.56 2.93
N SER A 76 -6.75 -1.22 3.91
CA SER A 76 -6.57 -2.65 4.14
C SER A 76 -7.90 -3.37 4.16
N GLU A 77 -7.97 -4.53 3.51
CA GLU A 77 -9.14 -5.41 3.54
C GLU A 77 -8.73 -6.81 3.98
N ARG A 78 -9.50 -7.43 4.88
CA ARG A 78 -9.23 -8.79 5.35
C ARG A 78 -10.19 -9.76 4.69
N ILE A 79 -9.66 -10.69 3.90
CA ILE A 79 -10.42 -11.72 3.19
C ILE A 79 -9.88 -13.08 3.60
N GLY A 80 -10.69 -13.84 4.32
CA GLY A 80 -10.27 -15.10 4.94
C GLY A 80 -9.11 -14.91 5.92
N LYS A 81 -7.99 -15.58 5.66
CA LYS A 81 -6.78 -15.53 6.50
C LYS A 81 -5.81 -14.41 6.13
N TRP A 82 -6.03 -13.74 4.99
CA TRP A 82 -5.08 -12.80 4.41
C TRP A 82 -5.57 -11.36 4.52
N THR A 83 -4.63 -10.44 4.66
CA THR A 83 -4.89 -9.00 4.59
C THR A 83 -4.29 -8.47 3.30
N TYR A 84 -5.09 -7.70 2.58
CA TYR A 84 -4.76 -7.09 1.31
C TYR A 84 -4.65 -5.59 1.49
N TYR A 85 -3.70 -4.98 0.79
CA TYR A 85 -3.45 -3.54 0.85
C TYR A 85 -3.59 -2.92 -0.53
N ARG A 86 -4.27 -1.78 -0.61
CA ARG A 86 -4.36 -0.94 -1.80
C ARG A 86 -4.13 0.52 -1.46
N ARG A 87 -3.86 1.33 -2.47
CA ARG A 87 -3.72 2.78 -2.30
C ARG A 87 -5.05 3.41 -1.93
N ASN A 88 -5.01 4.32 -0.97
CA ASN A 88 -6.10 5.24 -0.71
C ASN A 88 -5.96 6.45 -1.66
N GLU A 89 -6.50 6.35 -2.88
CA GLU A 89 -6.37 7.44 -3.86
C GLU A 89 -7.02 8.75 -3.38
N LYS A 90 -8.07 8.67 -2.55
CA LYS A 90 -8.70 9.86 -1.97
C LYS A 90 -7.69 10.65 -1.14
N THR A 91 -7.07 10.03 -0.15
CA THR A 91 -6.10 10.72 0.72
C THR A 91 -4.82 11.11 -0.03
N ILE A 92 -4.39 10.33 -1.02
CA ILE A 92 -3.25 10.69 -1.87
C ILE A 92 -3.56 11.95 -2.69
N HIS A 93 -4.76 12.04 -3.26
CA HIS A 93 -5.19 13.22 -4.02
C HIS A 93 -5.31 14.45 -3.11
N GLU A 94 -6.00 14.32 -1.98
CA GLU A 94 -6.10 15.38 -0.96
C GLU A 94 -4.71 15.90 -0.54
N PHE A 95 -3.74 15.00 -0.35
CA PHE A 95 -2.38 15.38 0.03
C PHE A 95 -1.65 16.08 -1.12
N SER A 96 -1.81 15.62 -2.36
CA SER A 96 -1.26 16.30 -3.53
C SER A 96 -1.78 17.74 -3.67
N GLU A 97 -3.08 17.96 -3.45
CA GLU A 97 -3.66 19.31 -3.47
C GLU A 97 -3.13 20.18 -2.34
N TYR A 98 -3.00 19.62 -1.13
CA TYR A 98 -2.43 20.33 0.02
C TYR A 98 -1.01 20.81 -0.28
N ILE A 99 -0.15 19.94 -0.84
CA ILE A 99 1.21 20.32 -1.23
C ILE A 99 1.21 21.44 -2.28
N GLN A 100 0.31 21.42 -3.26
CA GLN A 100 0.26 22.45 -4.30
C GLN A 100 -0.24 23.82 -3.81
N LYS A 101 -1.05 23.83 -2.73
CA LYS A 101 -1.67 25.06 -2.21
C LYS A 101 -0.87 25.71 -1.09
N GLU A 102 -0.26 24.89 -0.23
CA GLU A 102 0.32 25.34 1.05
C GLU A 102 1.86 25.30 1.08
N LEU A 103 2.53 24.72 0.07
CA LEU A 103 4.00 24.67 -0.07
C LEU A 103 4.46 25.16 -1.45
#